data_AF-A0A2V7VQ09-F1
#
_entry.id   AF-A0A2V7VQ09-F1
#
_cell.length_a   1.000
_cell.length_b   1.000
_cell.length_c   1.000
_cell.angle_alpha   90.00
_cell.angle_beta   90.00
_cell.angle_gamma   90.00
#
_symmetry.space_group_name_H-M   'P 1'
#
loop_
_entity.id
_entity.type
_entity.pdbx_description
1 polymer ?
#
loop_
_entity_poly.entity_id
_entity_poly.type
_entity_poly.pdbx_seq_one_letter_code
_entity_poly.pdbx_strand_id
1 'polypeptide(L)' 'QRSLVAARQTALDGIEAEILDLRSLSPYDWEAIAASVRKTGRVVVAHEDSRSWGYGAEIAARIADE' A
#
# COMPACT_ATOMS: atom_id res chain seq x y z
N GLN A 1 -2.81 12.59 -2.10
CA GLN A 1 -3.22 13.32 -0.87
C GLN A 1 -4.22 12.56 0.01
N ARG A 2 -5.20 11.81 -0.54
CA ARG A 2 -6.23 11.08 0.25
C ARG A 2 -5.64 10.16 1.34
N SER A 3 -4.60 9.40 1.04
CA SER A 3 -3.96 8.49 2.00
C SER A 3 -3.36 9.22 3.22
N LEU A 4 -2.78 10.41 3.03
CA LEU A 4 -2.25 11.22 4.13
C LEU A 4 -3.36 11.75 5.06
N VAL A 5 -4.53 12.05 4.50
CA VAL A 5 -5.70 12.45 5.30
C VAL A 5 -6.20 11.26 6.12
N ALA A 6 -6.34 10.09 5.49
CA ALA A 6 -6.76 8.87 6.16
C ALA A 6 -5.81 8.49 7.31
N ALA A 7 -4.49 8.52 7.09
CA ALA A 7 -3.51 8.22 8.14
C ALA A 7 -3.61 9.18 9.34
N ARG A 8 -3.85 10.48 9.09
CA ARG A 8 -4.07 11.44 10.19
C ARG A 8 -5.34 11.16 10.97
N GLN A 9 -6.39 10.66 10.32
CA GLN A 9 -7.65 10.31 10.99
C GLN A 9 -7.47 9.05 11.84
N THR A 10 -6.86 8.00 11.30
CA THR A 10 -6.64 6.75 12.03
C THR A 10 -5.68 6.92 13.20
N ALA A 11 -4.73 7.86 13.11
CA ALA A 11 -3.84 8.20 14.21
C ALA A 11 -4.60 8.74 15.45
N LEU A 12 -5.76 9.39 15.27
CA LEU A 12 -6.63 9.81 16.39
C LEU A 12 -7.19 8.61 17.17
N ASP A 13 -7.32 7.46 16.51
CA ASP A 13 -7.75 6.20 17.08
C ASP A 13 -6.55 5.32 17.54
N GLY A 14 -5.33 5.88 17.53
CA GLY A 14 -4.10 5.17 17.91
C GLY A 14 -3.57 4.22 16.84
N ILE A 15 -4.03 4.32 15.59
CA ILE A 15 -3.60 3.49 14.47
C ILE A 15 -2.68 4.31 13.55
N GLU A 16 -1.38 4.05 13.67
CA GLU A 16 -0.36 4.65 12.82
C GLU A 16 -0.23 3.89 11.50
N ALA A 17 -0.29 4.63 10.38
CA ALA A 17 -0.18 4.07 9.04
C ALA A 17 1.10 4.55 8.34
N GLU A 18 1.93 3.61 7.90
CA GLU A 18 3.06 3.89 7.02
C GLU A 18 2.53 4.10 5.59
N ILE A 19 2.89 5.23 4.96
CA ILE A 19 2.47 5.53 3.59
C ILE A 19 3.67 5.39 2.66
N LEU A 20 3.55 4.43 1.73
CA LEU A 20 4.51 4.22 0.67
C LEU A 20 3.88 4.70 -0.67
N ASP A 21 4.43 5.78 -1.22
CA ASP A 21 4.10 6.24 -2.56
C ASP A 21 5.05 5.58 -3.56
N LEU A 22 4.51 4.76 -4.45
CA LEU A 22 5.30 3.93 -5.36
C LEU A 22 6.14 4.75 -6.33
N ARG A 23 5.66 5.93 -6.76
CA ARG A 23 6.25 6.84 -7.78
C ARG A 23 6.44 6.24 -9.19
N SER A 24 6.84 4.97 -9.29
CA SER A 24 7.04 4.20 -10.51
C SER A 24 6.21 2.92 -10.44
N LEU A 25 5.48 2.61 -11.51
CA LEU A 25 4.73 1.36 -11.63
C LEU A 25 5.54 0.25 -12.31
N SER A 26 6.51 0.59 -13.15
CA SER A 26 7.33 -0.39 -13.86
C SER A 26 8.74 0.17 -14.16
N PRO A 27 9.79 -0.35 -13.50
CA PRO A 27 9.72 -1.23 -12.33
C PRO A 27 9.19 -0.46 -11.11
N TYR A 28 8.38 -1.11 -10.29
CA TYR A 28 8.03 -0.63 -8.95
C TYR A 28 9.01 -1.20 -7.91
N ASP A 29 9.16 -0.49 -6.79
CA ASP A 29 10.07 -0.89 -5.72
C ASP A 29 9.44 -1.98 -4.84
N TRP A 30 9.65 -3.23 -5.21
CA TRP A 30 9.15 -4.37 -4.44
C TRP A 30 9.81 -4.51 -3.08
N GLU A 31 11.10 -4.21 -2.97
CA GLU A 31 11.85 -4.39 -1.72
C GLU A 31 11.30 -3.48 -0.62
N ALA A 32 10.99 -2.22 -0.97
CA ALA A 32 10.38 -1.27 -0.05
C ALA A 32 8.97 -1.71 0.41
N ILE A 33 8.15 -2.22 -0.52
CA ILE A 33 6.81 -2.76 -0.19
C ILE A 33 6.95 -3.95 0.77
N ALA A 34 7.77 -4.94 0.41
CA ALA A 34 7.93 -6.17 1.19
C ALA A 34 8.51 -5.89 2.59
N ALA A 35 9.45 -4.96 2.71
CA ALA A 35 9.98 -4.53 4.01
C ALA A 35 8.90 -3.89 4.89
N SER A 36 8.08 -2.99 4.32
CA SER A 36 6.99 -2.32 5.04
C SER A 36 5.92 -3.33 5.49
N VAL A 37 5.49 -4.22 4.60
CA VAL A 37 4.48 -5.25 4.90
C VAL A 37 4.97 -6.21 5.99
N ARG A 38 6.23 -6.67 5.94
CA ARG A 38 6.80 -7.54 6.99
C ARG A 38 6.88 -6.84 8.35
N LYS A 39 7.11 -5.52 8.36
CA LYS A 39 7.17 -4.72 9.58
C LYS A 39 5.78 -4.48 10.20
N THR A 40 4.75 -4.20 9.39
CA THR A 40 3.41 -3.83 9.89
C THR A 40 2.44 -5.00 9.98
N GLY A 41 2.68 -6.07 9.22
CA GLY A 41 1.82 -7.25 9.13
C GLY A 41 0.44 -7.02 8.50
N ARG A 42 0.15 -5.79 8.02
CA ARG A 42 -1.13 -5.40 7.42
C ARG A 42 -0.89 -4.41 6.29
N VAL A 43 -1.69 -4.51 5.23
CA VAL A 43 -1.55 -3.65 4.05
C VAL A 43 -2.91 -3.20 3.51
N VAL A 44 -2.94 -1.99 2.98
CA VAL A 44 -4.04 -1.46 2.16
C VAL A 44 -3.44 -0.93 0.87
N VAL A 45 -3.87 -1.49 -0.27
CA VAL A 45 -3.48 -1.00 -1.60
C VAL A 45 -4.49 0.04 -2.05
N ALA A 46 -4.11 1.32 -1.99
CA ALA A 46 -4.94 2.43 -2.43
C ALA A 46 -4.66 2.76 -3.90
N HIS A 47 -5.62 2.46 -4.77
CA HIS A 47 -5.51 2.60 -6.22
C HIS A 47 -6.83 3.12 -6.79
N GLU A 48 -6.78 4.09 -7.71
CA GLU A 48 -7.98 4.77 -8.21
C GLU A 48 -8.58 4.16 -9.48
N ASP A 49 -7.79 3.38 -10.22
CA ASP A 49 -8.24 2.72 -11.45
C ASP A 49 -9.05 1.46 -11.12
N SER A 50 -9.38 0.72 -12.17
CA SER A 50 -10.16 -0.51 -12.18
C SER A 50 -9.76 -1.46 -11.05
N ARG A 51 -10.78 -1.96 -10.35
CA ARG A 51 -10.63 -2.89 -9.22
C ARG A 51 -9.96 -4.21 -9.63
N SER A 52 -10.29 -4.69 -10.82
CA SER A 52 -9.79 -5.94 -11.38
C SER A 52 -8.86 -5.65 -12.56
N TRP A 53 -7.89 -6.54 -12.78
CA TRP A 53 -6.96 -6.47 -13.92
C TRP A 53 -6.07 -5.22 -13.96
N GLY A 54 -5.89 -4.55 -12.80
CA GLY A 54 -5.07 -3.35 -12.67
C GLY A 54 -3.92 -3.55 -11.67
N TYR A 55 -3.03 -2.56 -11.58
CA TYR A 55 -1.85 -2.60 -10.72
C TYR A 55 -2.17 -2.87 -9.23
N GLY A 56 -3.31 -2.35 -8.75
CA GLY A 56 -3.75 -2.64 -7.39
C GLY A 56 -3.97 -4.13 -7.12
N ALA A 57 -4.48 -4.87 -8.12
CA ALA A 57 -4.68 -6.31 -8.05
C ALA A 57 -3.34 -7.06 -8.12
N GLU A 58 -2.45 -6.67 -9.03
CA GLU A 58 -1.11 -7.29 -9.17
C GLU A 58 -0.26 -7.15 -7.89
N ILE A 59 -0.25 -5.96 -7.27
CA ILE A 59 0.47 -5.74 -6.01
C ILE A 59 -0.14 -6.56 -4.88
N ALA A 60 -1.47 -6.57 -4.76
CA ALA A 60 -2.16 -7.35 -3.74
C ALA A 60 -1.93 -8.86 -3.91
N ALA A 61 -1.94 -9.36 -5.15
CA ALA A 61 -1.64 -10.75 -5.45
C ALA A 61 -0.21 -11.11 -5.08
N ARG A 62 0.77 -10.27 -5.44
CA ARG A 62 2.18 -10.51 -5.09
C ARG A 62 2.44 -10.51 -3.58
N ILE A 63 1.81 -9.61 -2.83
CA ILE A 63 1.89 -9.60 -1.35
C ILE A 63 1.27 -10.84 -0.73
N ALA A 64 0.26 -11.43 -1.35
CA ALA A 64 -0.36 -12.65 -0.83
C ALA A 64 0.45 -13.92 -1.15
N ASP A 65 1.29 -13.88 -2.20
CA ASP A 65 2.11 -15.00 -2.66
C ASP A 65 3.46 -15.08 -1.92
N GLU A 66 4.10 -13.94 -1.65
CA GLU A 66 5.43 -13.81 -1.01
C GLU A 66 5.38 -13.47 0.50
#